data_AF-A0AAE1F9K6-F1
#
_entry.id   AF-A0AAE1F9K6-F1
#
_cell.length_a   1.000
_cell.length_b   1.000
_cell.length_c   1.000
_cell.angle_alpha   90.00
_cell.angle_beta   90.00
_cell.angle_gamma   90.00
#
_symmetry.space_group_name_H-M   'P 1'
#
loop_
_entity.id
_entity.type
_entity.pdbx_description
1 polymer ?
#
loop_
_entity_poly.entity_id
_entity_poly.type
_entity_poly.pdbx_seq_one_letter_code
_entity_poly.pdbx_strand_id
1 'polypeptide(L)'
;MHLHFDPKAYERNLKYELLGLPIPTNQIRLQNDAVPTLNLPSNSIAENSAALVNRETRMERRRHKRLVHDIEREGAQAESSEELRHAEEIEELQRQLCGVMRERDALLAEKKGWEKERLSLHEQLQNAYVEATARARYKLGMFFSSSQVDFFLSGAPVRCWTDSDVSEALTLRSLSPKVYRYLREQKKFPLPSASTLHRWVN
;
A
#
# COMPACT_ATOMS: atom_id res chain seq x y z
N MET A 1 -28.07 10.46 82.78
CA MET A 1 -28.23 9.46 81.71
C MET A 1 -28.11 8.09 82.36
N HIS A 2 -29.14 7.25 82.34
CA HIS A 2 -29.17 6.00 83.13
C HIS A 2 -28.27 4.92 82.48
N LEU A 3 -27.14 4.60 83.12
CA LEU A 3 -26.04 3.75 82.65
C LEU A 3 -26.28 2.23 82.77
N HIS A 4 -27.53 1.77 82.75
CA HIS A 4 -27.88 0.38 83.08
C HIS A 4 -28.21 -0.52 81.88
N PHE A 5 -28.40 0.05 80.68
CA PHE A 5 -28.76 -0.66 79.44
C PHE A 5 -27.90 -0.19 78.27
N ASP A 6 -27.63 -1.08 77.31
CA ASP A 6 -26.99 -0.75 76.03
C ASP A 6 -27.85 0.28 75.26
N PRO A 7 -27.27 1.34 74.66
CA PRO A 7 -27.98 2.31 73.83
C PRO A 7 -28.91 1.70 72.76
N LYS A 8 -28.63 0.49 72.26
CA LYS A 8 -29.47 -0.21 71.27
C LYS A 8 -30.76 -0.80 71.85
N ALA A 9 -30.85 -0.94 73.18
CA ALA A 9 -32.00 -1.52 73.87
C ALA A 9 -33.16 -0.52 74.06
N TYR A 10 -32.96 0.75 73.70
CA TYR A 10 -34.00 1.78 73.73
C TYR A 10 -34.77 1.83 72.41
N GLU A 11 -36.08 2.06 72.50
CA GLU A 11 -36.93 2.30 71.33
C GLU A 11 -36.52 3.59 70.62
N ARG A 12 -36.38 3.51 69.29
CA ARG A 12 -35.96 4.64 68.46
C ARG A 12 -37.11 5.61 68.26
N ASN A 13 -37.01 6.82 68.82
CA ASN A 13 -38.01 7.86 68.64
C ASN A 13 -37.68 8.77 67.44
N LEU A 14 -38.14 8.35 66.26
CA LEU A 14 -37.91 9.04 64.98
C LEU A 14 -38.31 10.52 64.99
N LYS A 15 -39.35 10.90 65.75
CA LYS A 15 -39.83 12.29 65.82
C LYS A 15 -38.76 13.24 66.33
N TYR A 16 -38.09 12.88 67.43
CA TYR A 16 -37.04 13.73 68.03
C TYR A 16 -35.74 13.65 67.26
N GLU A 17 -35.44 12.49 66.68
CA GLU A 17 -34.25 12.28 65.85
C GLU A 17 -34.28 13.14 64.57
N LEU A 18 -35.42 13.17 63.86
CA LEU A 18 -35.58 13.99 62.66
C LEU A 18 -35.55 15.50 62.96
N LEU A 19 -35.97 15.91 64.16
CA LEU A 19 -35.93 17.30 64.61
C LEU A 19 -34.58 17.69 65.25
N GLY A 20 -33.66 16.73 65.44
CA GLY A 20 -32.36 16.97 66.09
C GLY A 20 -32.47 17.42 67.55
N LEU A 21 -33.62 17.20 68.20
CA LEU A 21 -33.87 17.62 69.57
C LEU A 21 -33.57 16.46 70.55
N PRO A 22 -32.99 16.74 71.74
CA PRO A 22 -32.79 15.71 72.74
C PRO A 22 -34.13 15.15 73.24
N ILE A 23 -34.24 13.83 73.33
CA ILE A 23 -35.45 13.15 73.80
C ILE A 23 -35.62 13.44 75.30
N PRO A 24 -36.78 13.97 75.75
CA PRO A 24 -37.02 14.19 77.16
C PRO A 24 -37.08 12.84 77.90
N THR A 25 -36.51 12.79 79.11
CA THR A 25 -36.25 11.53 79.84
C THR A 25 -37.50 10.71 80.14
N ASN A 26 -38.66 11.35 80.29
CA ASN A 26 -39.96 10.69 80.49
C ASN A 26 -40.54 10.03 79.23
N GLN A 27 -39.94 10.24 78.05
CA GLN A 27 -40.35 9.63 76.78
C GLN A 27 -39.38 8.57 76.26
N ILE A 28 -38.29 8.29 76.98
CA ILE A 28 -37.37 7.21 76.65
C ILE A 28 -38.02 5.89 77.05
N ARG A 29 -38.28 5.03 76.07
CA ARG A 29 -38.85 3.69 76.27
C ARG A 29 -37.82 2.63 75.95
N LEU A 30 -37.84 1.55 76.71
CA LEU A 30 -37.05 0.35 76.44
C LEU A 30 -37.85 -0.56 75.50
N GLN A 31 -37.15 -1.29 74.65
CA GLN A 31 -37.76 -2.36 73.87
C GLN A 31 -38.30 -3.45 74.82
N ASN A 32 -39.31 -4.20 74.38
CA ASN A 32 -39.96 -5.22 75.21
C ASN A 32 -39.04 -6.39 75.61
N ASP A 33 -37.93 -6.57 74.89
CA ASP A 33 -36.88 -7.57 75.12
C ASP A 33 -35.61 -6.98 75.76
N ALA A 34 -35.65 -5.72 76.21
CA ALA A 34 -34.50 -5.07 76.82
C ALA A 34 -34.16 -5.68 78.19
N VAL A 35 -32.95 -6.25 78.30
CA VAL A 35 -32.42 -6.80 79.56
C VAL A 35 -31.35 -5.85 80.13
N PRO A 36 -31.36 -5.57 81.45
CA PRO A 36 -30.31 -4.75 82.07
C PRO A 36 -28.93 -5.36 81.84
N THR A 37 -28.01 -4.59 81.25
CA THR A 37 -26.67 -5.07 80.91
C THR A 37 -25.68 -4.94 82.06
N LEU A 38 -26.08 -4.36 83.20
CA LEU A 38 -25.23 -4.25 84.37
C LEU A 38 -25.11 -5.63 85.06
N ASN A 39 -23.95 -6.28 84.88
CA ASN A 39 -23.49 -7.58 85.41
C ASN A 39 -23.64 -8.84 84.54
N LEU A 40 -23.80 -8.72 83.21
CA LEU A 40 -23.71 -9.90 82.33
C LEU A 40 -22.25 -10.28 82.06
N PRO A 41 -21.84 -11.56 82.22
CA PRO A 41 -20.48 -11.99 81.95
C PRO A 41 -20.17 -11.89 80.45
N SER A 42 -19.09 -11.17 80.10
CA SER A 42 -18.58 -11.05 78.73
C SER A 42 -18.21 -12.43 78.20
N ASN A 43 -18.98 -12.94 77.23
CA ASN A 43 -18.86 -14.31 76.76
C ASN A 43 -17.56 -14.49 75.94
N SER A 44 -16.59 -15.20 76.51
CA SER A 44 -15.27 -15.54 75.97
C SER A 44 -15.28 -16.71 74.98
N ILE A 45 -16.18 -16.67 73.99
CA ILE A 45 -16.32 -17.73 72.96
C ILE A 45 -15.64 -17.33 71.62
N ALA A 46 -15.10 -16.11 71.51
CA ALA A 46 -14.51 -15.59 70.28
C ALA A 46 -13.13 -16.18 69.90
N GLU A 47 -12.42 -16.85 70.82
CA GLU A 47 -11.00 -17.21 70.60
C GLU A 47 -10.81 -18.54 69.83
N ASN A 48 -11.72 -19.50 69.94
CA ASN A 48 -11.58 -20.81 69.28
C ASN A 48 -12.04 -20.82 67.81
N SER A 49 -12.98 -19.95 67.43
CA SER A 49 -13.44 -19.78 66.04
C SER A 49 -12.40 -19.04 65.17
N ALA A 50 -11.73 -18.05 65.74
CA ALA A 50 -10.69 -17.28 65.04
C ALA A 50 -9.49 -18.14 64.60
N ALA A 51 -9.10 -19.13 65.40
CA ALA A 51 -7.97 -20.02 65.07
C ALA A 51 -8.25 -20.93 63.87
N LEU A 52 -9.46 -21.47 63.74
CA LEU A 52 -9.91 -22.27 62.59
C LEU A 52 -10.01 -21.42 61.33
N VAL A 53 -10.63 -20.24 61.40
CA VAL A 53 -10.72 -19.28 60.28
C VAL A 53 -9.33 -18.79 59.84
N ASN A 54 -8.41 -18.56 60.77
CA ASN A 54 -7.02 -18.18 60.47
C ASN A 54 -6.23 -19.32 59.80
N ARG A 55 -6.56 -20.58 60.11
CA ARG A 55 -5.95 -21.76 59.47
C ARG A 55 -6.48 -21.97 58.05
N GLU A 56 -7.80 -21.86 57.86
CA GLU A 56 -8.48 -21.94 56.57
C GLU A 56 -7.96 -20.85 55.62
N THR A 57 -7.94 -19.59 56.09
CA THR A 57 -7.44 -18.45 55.31
C THR A 57 -5.94 -18.57 54.98
N ARG A 58 -5.12 -19.17 55.86
CA ARG A 58 -3.72 -19.52 55.54
C ARG A 58 -3.62 -20.59 54.48
N MET A 59 -4.45 -21.64 54.55
CA MET A 59 -4.50 -22.70 53.54
C MET A 59 -4.90 -22.13 52.18
N GLU A 60 -5.88 -21.23 52.17
CA GLU A 60 -6.38 -20.64 50.92
C GLU A 60 -5.42 -19.63 50.32
N ARG A 61 -4.72 -18.83 51.14
CA ARG A 61 -3.60 -18.01 50.68
C ARG A 61 -2.49 -18.85 50.04
N ARG A 62 -2.20 -20.04 50.58
CA ARG A 62 -1.20 -20.96 50.01
C ARG A 62 -1.68 -21.56 48.69
N ARG A 63 -2.95 -21.94 48.58
CA ARG A 63 -3.56 -22.43 47.32
C ARG A 63 -3.57 -21.35 46.26
N HIS A 64 -4.01 -20.14 46.60
CA HIS A 64 -4.00 -18.99 45.70
C HIS A 64 -2.58 -18.66 45.23
N LYS A 65 -1.59 -18.65 46.14
CA LYS A 65 -0.19 -18.42 45.76
C LYS A 65 0.35 -19.48 44.79
N ARG A 66 -0.09 -20.75 44.92
CA ARG A 66 0.26 -21.82 43.96
C ARG A 66 -0.41 -21.59 42.61
N LEU A 67 -1.72 -21.31 42.60
CA LEU A 67 -2.46 -21.01 41.38
C LEU A 67 -1.86 -19.82 40.61
N VAL A 68 -1.52 -18.73 41.31
CA VAL A 68 -0.86 -17.57 40.69
C VAL A 68 0.49 -17.97 40.10
N HIS A 69 1.31 -18.72 40.84
CA HIS A 69 2.58 -19.20 40.34
C HIS A 69 2.43 -20.15 39.13
N ASP A 70 1.41 -21.00 39.12
CA ASP A 70 1.15 -21.92 38.01
C ASP A 70 0.68 -21.15 36.77
N ILE A 71 -0.20 -20.16 36.92
CA ILE A 71 -0.63 -19.25 35.85
C ILE A 71 0.55 -18.42 35.29
N GLU A 72 1.40 -17.87 36.17
CA GLU A 72 2.59 -17.12 35.75
C GLU A 72 3.57 -18.01 34.97
N ARG A 73 3.73 -19.27 35.40
CA ARG A 73 4.61 -20.23 34.72
C ARG A 73 4.01 -20.68 33.39
N GLU A 74 2.71 -20.92 33.31
CA GLU A 74 1.99 -21.24 32.07
C GLU A 74 2.00 -20.07 31.09
N GLY A 75 1.79 -18.84 31.57
CA GLY A 75 1.89 -17.62 30.78
C GLY A 75 3.28 -17.42 30.21
N ALA A 76 4.33 -17.56 31.02
CA ALA A 76 5.71 -17.45 30.56
C ALA A 76 6.09 -18.57 29.56
N GLN A 77 5.57 -19.78 29.73
CA GLN A 77 5.77 -20.89 28.78
C GLN A 77 5.02 -20.67 27.47
N ALA A 78 3.80 -20.13 27.52
CA ALA A 78 3.01 -19.79 26.35
C ALA A 78 3.65 -18.63 25.56
N GLU A 79 4.05 -17.56 26.24
CA GLU A 79 4.77 -16.42 25.63
C GLU A 79 6.07 -16.88 24.96
N SER A 80 6.90 -17.68 25.65
CA SER A 80 8.13 -18.22 25.07
C SER A 80 7.86 -19.13 23.86
N SER A 81 6.76 -19.91 23.87
CA SER A 81 6.36 -20.73 22.73
C SER A 81 5.86 -19.90 21.55
N GLU A 82 5.18 -18.77 21.78
CA GLU A 82 4.71 -17.88 20.72
C GLU A 82 5.87 -17.08 20.12
N GLU A 83 6.81 -16.61 20.94
CA GLU A 83 8.04 -15.94 20.49
C GLU A 83 8.87 -16.85 19.56
N LEU A 84 8.99 -18.13 19.89
CA LEU A 84 9.67 -19.12 19.02
C LEU A 84 8.97 -19.28 17.67
N ARG A 85 7.62 -19.35 17.66
CA ARG A 85 6.84 -19.44 16.41
C ARG A 85 6.99 -18.20 15.55
N HIS A 86 6.96 -17.01 16.15
CA HIS A 86 7.18 -15.76 15.45
C HIS A 86 8.61 -15.65 14.90
N ALA A 87 9.60 -16.13 15.64
CA ALA A 87 10.99 -16.18 15.16
C ALA A 87 11.13 -17.09 13.93
N GLU A 88 10.50 -18.27 13.94
CA GLU A 88 10.46 -19.19 12.79
C GLU A 88 9.75 -18.57 11.58
N GLU A 89 8.63 -17.86 11.79
CA GLU A 89 7.91 -17.15 10.74
C GLU A 89 8.73 -16.00 10.15
N ILE A 90 9.43 -15.23 10.98
CA ILE A 90 10.34 -14.16 10.54
C ILE A 90 11.47 -14.73 9.69
N GLU A 91 12.06 -15.86 10.11
CA GLU A 91 13.14 -16.50 9.37
C GLU A 91 12.67 -17.01 8.01
N GLU A 92 11.48 -17.62 7.94
CA GLU A 92 10.89 -18.06 6.69
C GLU A 92 10.59 -16.87 5.74
N LEU A 93 10.01 -15.79 6.27
CA LEU A 93 9.78 -14.57 5.50
C LEU A 93 11.09 -13.96 4.99
N GLN A 94 12.16 -13.99 5.79
CA GLN A 94 13.49 -13.53 5.37
C GLN A 94 14.08 -14.39 4.25
N ARG A 95 13.89 -15.72 4.29
CA ARG A 95 14.31 -16.63 3.20
C ARG A 95 13.54 -16.33 1.92
N GLN A 96 12.22 -16.15 2.01
CA GLN A 96 11.38 -15.82 0.87
C GLN A 96 11.76 -14.48 0.25
N LEU A 97 11.97 -13.46 1.08
CA LEU A 97 12.44 -12.14 0.62
C LEU A 97 13.79 -12.26 -0.10
N CYS A 98 14.74 -13.03 0.44
CA CYS A 98 16.01 -13.31 -0.22
C CYS A 98 15.83 -13.99 -1.58
N GLY A 99 14.89 -14.93 -1.71
CA GLY A 99 14.56 -15.59 -2.97
C GLY A 99 14.07 -14.59 -4.02
N VAL A 100 13.04 -13.82 -3.67
CA VAL A 100 12.44 -12.80 -4.54
C VAL A 100 13.46 -11.73 -4.94
N MET A 101 14.34 -11.32 -4.03
CA MET A 101 15.41 -10.36 -4.34
C MET A 101 16.39 -10.89 -5.39
N ARG A 102 16.80 -12.17 -5.29
CA ARG A 102 17.69 -12.79 -6.30
C ARG A 102 17.02 -12.89 -7.66
N GLU A 103 15.74 -13.27 -7.71
CA GLU A 103 14.95 -13.33 -8.95
C GLU A 103 14.82 -11.95 -9.58
N ARG A 104 14.50 -10.93 -8.79
CA ARG A 104 14.45 -9.53 -9.25
C ARG A 104 15.79 -9.11 -9.87
N ASP A 105 16.89 -9.40 -9.20
CA ASP A 105 18.22 -9.00 -9.67
C ASP A 105 18.61 -9.76 -10.96
N ALA A 106 18.25 -11.04 -11.08
CA ALA A 106 18.43 -11.82 -12.29
C ALA A 106 17.62 -11.26 -13.47
N LEU A 107 16.34 -10.94 -13.25
CA LEU A 107 15.48 -10.34 -14.27
C LEU A 107 15.97 -8.95 -14.69
N LEU A 108 16.51 -8.15 -13.77
CA LEU A 108 17.11 -6.86 -14.09
C LEU A 108 18.37 -7.01 -14.95
N ALA A 109 19.20 -8.03 -14.68
CA ALA A 109 20.37 -8.33 -15.50
C ALA A 109 19.97 -8.76 -16.92
N GLU A 110 18.95 -9.61 -17.04
CA GLU A 110 18.40 -10.06 -18.31
C GLU A 110 17.81 -8.89 -19.11
N LYS A 111 16.98 -8.06 -18.48
CA LYS A 111 16.42 -6.85 -19.08
C LYS A 111 17.51 -5.93 -19.62
N LYS A 112 18.59 -5.74 -18.86
CA LYS A 112 19.75 -4.94 -19.30
C LYS A 112 20.47 -5.58 -20.51
N GLY A 113 20.52 -6.90 -20.59
CA GLY A 113 21.01 -7.63 -21.76
C GLY A 113 20.17 -7.34 -23.00
N TRP A 114 18.85 -7.52 -22.88
CA TRP A 114 17.91 -7.23 -23.96
C TRP A 114 17.93 -5.77 -24.41
N GLU A 115 18.08 -4.81 -23.48
CA GLU A 115 18.19 -3.40 -23.82
C GLU A 115 19.44 -3.09 -24.65
N LYS A 116 20.58 -3.72 -24.33
CA LYS A 116 21.81 -3.58 -25.12
C LYS A 116 21.66 -4.18 -26.52
N GLU A 117 21.07 -5.37 -26.62
CA GLU A 117 20.83 -6.02 -27.91
C GLU A 117 19.86 -5.20 -28.77
N ARG A 118 18.77 -4.71 -28.18
CA ARG A 118 17.82 -3.82 -28.85
C ARG A 118 18.50 -2.57 -29.40
N LEU A 119 19.40 -1.95 -28.63
CA LEU A 119 20.16 -0.78 -29.07
C LEU A 119 21.11 -1.14 -30.21
N SER A 120 21.82 -2.26 -30.12
CA SER A 120 22.72 -2.71 -31.19
C SER A 120 21.98 -3.03 -32.48
N LEU A 121 20.84 -3.73 -32.40
CA LEU A 121 20.01 -4.03 -33.57
C LEU A 121 19.43 -2.76 -34.19
N HIS A 122 19.01 -1.80 -33.37
CA HIS A 122 18.53 -0.52 -33.85
C HIS A 122 19.62 0.25 -34.62
N GLU A 123 20.83 0.29 -34.08
CA GLU A 123 21.99 0.89 -34.75
C GLU A 123 22.34 0.18 -36.06
N GLN A 124 22.36 -1.16 -36.07
CA GLN A 124 22.59 -1.95 -37.28
C GLN A 124 21.54 -1.66 -38.36
N LEU A 125 20.26 -1.60 -37.98
CA LEU A 125 19.16 -1.30 -38.90
C LEU A 125 19.26 0.13 -39.45
N GLN A 126 19.63 1.10 -38.60
CA GLN A 126 19.83 2.48 -39.02
C GLN A 126 21.00 2.60 -40.00
N ASN A 127 22.13 1.94 -39.73
CA ASN A 127 23.29 1.92 -40.61
C ASN A 127 22.96 1.24 -41.95
N ALA A 128 22.30 0.08 -41.92
CA ALA A 128 21.87 -0.62 -43.12
C ALA A 128 20.89 0.22 -43.96
N TYR A 129 19.98 0.95 -43.32
CA TYR A 129 19.05 1.86 -43.99
C TYR A 129 19.79 3.03 -44.66
N VAL A 130 20.73 3.67 -43.96
CA VAL A 130 21.55 4.77 -44.52
C VAL A 130 22.36 4.28 -45.71
N GLU A 131 23.01 3.13 -45.61
CA GLU A 131 23.76 2.55 -46.73
C GLU A 131 22.85 2.20 -47.93
N ALA A 132 21.72 1.56 -47.67
CA ALA A 132 20.78 1.17 -48.72
C ALA A 132 20.23 2.40 -49.46
N THR A 133 19.83 3.44 -48.71
CA THR A 133 19.34 4.70 -49.29
C THR A 133 20.44 5.46 -50.04
N ALA A 134 21.68 5.45 -49.55
CA ALA A 134 22.83 6.04 -50.26
C ALA A 134 23.11 5.30 -51.58
N ARG A 135 23.14 3.96 -51.57
CA ARG A 135 23.32 3.14 -52.78
C ARG A 135 22.20 3.37 -53.79
N ALA A 136 20.95 3.42 -53.33
CA ALA A 136 19.80 3.70 -54.19
C ALA A 136 19.86 5.12 -54.78
N ARG A 137 20.19 6.13 -53.96
CA ARG A 137 20.36 7.52 -54.41
C ARG A 137 21.45 7.63 -55.48
N TYR A 138 22.59 6.96 -55.30
CA TYR A 138 23.67 6.95 -56.30
C TYR A 138 23.21 6.37 -57.64
N LYS A 139 22.56 5.19 -57.62
CA LYS A 139 22.09 4.53 -58.86
C LYS A 139 20.99 5.30 -59.57
N LEU A 140 20.02 5.84 -58.82
CA LEU A 140 18.91 6.61 -59.39
C LEU A 140 19.38 7.99 -59.87
N GLY A 141 20.32 8.62 -59.15
CA GLY A 141 20.89 9.93 -59.50
C GLY A 141 21.70 9.94 -60.81
N MET A 142 21.99 8.77 -61.39
CA MET A 142 22.55 8.69 -62.74
C MET A 142 21.54 9.02 -63.84
N PHE A 143 20.23 8.90 -63.57
CA PHE A 143 19.18 9.02 -64.58
C PHE A 143 18.14 10.09 -64.24
N PHE A 144 18.00 10.42 -62.96
CA PHE A 144 16.94 11.27 -62.43
C PHE A 144 17.54 12.42 -61.63
N SER A 145 16.81 13.54 -61.59
CA SER A 145 17.18 14.70 -60.77
C SER A 145 17.12 14.36 -59.27
N SER A 146 17.78 15.17 -58.44
CA SER A 146 17.71 15.02 -56.97
C SER A 146 16.27 15.01 -56.45
N SER A 147 15.41 15.89 -56.95
CA SER A 147 14.00 15.99 -56.56
C SER A 147 13.19 14.74 -56.93
N GLN A 148 13.46 14.14 -58.10
CA GLN A 148 12.83 12.89 -58.52
C GLN A 148 13.36 11.69 -57.72
N VAL A 149 14.67 11.65 -57.44
CA VAL A 149 15.27 10.62 -56.58
C VAL A 149 14.68 10.67 -55.17
N ASP A 150 14.53 11.87 -54.60
CA ASP A 150 13.91 12.05 -53.30
C ASP A 150 12.45 11.59 -53.28
N PHE A 151 11.70 11.82 -54.37
CA PHE A 151 10.36 11.26 -54.55
C PHE A 151 10.37 9.73 -54.53
N PHE A 152 11.28 9.08 -55.26
CA PHE A 152 11.36 7.62 -55.29
C PHE A 152 11.77 7.00 -53.95
N LEU A 153 12.64 7.67 -53.19
CA LEU A 153 13.12 7.17 -51.89
C LEU A 153 12.14 7.44 -50.74
N SER A 154 11.44 8.58 -50.76
CA SER A 154 10.54 8.98 -49.67
C SER A 154 9.07 8.66 -49.94
N GLY A 155 8.67 8.52 -51.20
CA GLY A 155 7.27 8.45 -51.62
C GLY A 155 6.50 9.76 -51.43
N ALA A 156 7.13 10.82 -50.92
CA ALA A 156 6.50 12.10 -50.69
C ALA A 156 6.43 12.90 -52.01
N PRO A 157 5.35 13.68 -52.24
CA PRO A 157 5.22 14.48 -53.45
C PRO A 157 6.34 15.52 -53.56
N VAL A 158 6.83 15.73 -54.79
CA VAL A 158 7.86 16.74 -55.08
C VAL A 158 7.29 18.14 -54.79
N ARG A 159 7.87 18.83 -53.81
CA ARG A 159 7.43 20.18 -53.39
C ARG A 159 8.04 21.29 -54.24
N CYS A 160 9.31 21.14 -54.58
CA CYS A 160 10.07 22.11 -55.34
C CYS A 160 10.68 21.42 -56.56
N TRP A 161 10.40 21.94 -57.75
CA TRP A 161 11.03 21.50 -58.99
C TRP A 161 12.28 22.34 -59.22
N THR A 162 13.36 21.70 -59.66
CA THR A 162 14.60 22.39 -60.04
C THR A 162 14.54 22.84 -61.50
N ASP A 163 15.46 23.72 -61.91
CA ASP A 163 15.58 24.14 -63.32
C ASP A 163 15.85 22.95 -64.25
N SER A 164 16.62 21.95 -63.78
CA SER A 164 16.86 20.69 -64.51
C SER A 164 15.55 19.93 -64.72
N ASP A 165 14.75 19.78 -63.65
CA ASP A 165 13.46 19.08 -63.74
C ASP A 165 12.52 19.72 -64.75
N VAL A 166 12.44 21.05 -64.72
CA VAL A 166 11.53 21.81 -65.57
C VAL A 166 11.99 21.76 -67.01
N SER A 167 13.30 21.92 -67.29
CA SER A 167 13.85 21.86 -68.64
C SER A 167 13.73 20.47 -69.28
N GLU A 168 14.01 19.40 -68.52
CA GLU A 168 13.80 18.02 -68.95
C GLU A 168 12.31 17.72 -69.22
N ALA A 169 11.43 18.18 -68.33
CA ALA A 169 9.99 18.02 -68.49
C ALA A 169 9.43 18.79 -69.70
N LEU A 170 9.93 20.00 -69.98
CA LEU A 170 9.58 20.77 -71.17
C LEU A 170 10.05 20.06 -72.45
N THR A 171 11.27 19.51 -72.43
CA THR A 171 11.82 18.72 -73.55
C THR A 171 10.98 17.48 -73.82
N LEU A 172 10.63 16.72 -72.79
CA LEU A 172 9.77 15.54 -72.93
C LEU A 172 8.36 15.91 -73.45
N ARG A 173 7.80 17.03 -72.96
CA ARG A 173 6.48 17.52 -73.38
C ARG A 173 6.50 18.02 -74.83
N SER A 174 7.57 18.66 -75.29
CA SER A 174 7.70 19.16 -76.65
C SER A 174 7.84 18.01 -77.66
N LEU A 175 8.53 16.93 -77.28
CA LEU A 175 8.62 15.71 -78.09
C LEU A 175 7.26 15.02 -78.24
N SER A 176 6.51 14.82 -77.15
CA SER A 176 5.17 14.25 -77.21
C SER A 176 4.32 14.59 -75.98
N PRO A 177 3.32 15.49 -76.13
CA PRO A 177 2.40 15.84 -75.05
C PRO A 177 1.57 14.64 -74.54
N LYS A 178 1.27 13.67 -75.42
CA LYS A 178 0.52 12.47 -75.07
C LYS A 178 1.34 11.54 -74.17
N VAL A 179 2.62 11.33 -74.50
CA VAL A 179 3.54 10.51 -73.70
C VAL A 179 3.79 11.16 -72.35
N TYR A 180 4.00 12.48 -72.32
CA TYR A 180 4.16 13.24 -71.08
C TYR A 180 2.96 13.04 -70.12
N ARG A 181 1.74 13.19 -70.65
CA ARG A 181 0.51 12.99 -69.87
C ARG A 181 0.38 11.55 -69.37
N TYR A 182 0.66 10.57 -70.23
CA TYR A 182 0.62 9.15 -69.86
C TYR A 182 1.60 8.81 -68.74
N LEU A 183 2.86 9.26 -68.84
CA LEU A 183 3.88 9.00 -67.82
C LEU A 183 3.50 9.61 -66.46
N ARG A 184 3.01 10.85 -66.47
CA ARG A 184 2.61 11.55 -65.25
C ARG A 184 1.35 10.94 -64.61
N GLU A 185 0.30 10.72 -65.39
CA GLU A 185 -1.02 10.38 -64.85
C GLU A 185 -1.20 8.87 -64.64
N GLN A 186 -0.71 8.05 -65.57
CA GLN A 186 -0.91 6.59 -65.56
C GLN A 186 0.27 5.87 -64.90
N LYS A 187 1.51 6.28 -65.21
CA LYS A 187 2.72 5.69 -64.61
C LYS A 187 3.17 6.38 -63.32
N LYS A 188 2.47 7.44 -62.89
CA LYS A 188 2.76 8.21 -61.67
C LYS A 188 4.21 8.69 -61.59
N PHE A 189 4.81 8.96 -62.75
CA PHE A 189 6.17 9.45 -62.83
C PHE A 189 6.26 10.87 -62.23
N PRO A 190 7.32 11.20 -61.47
CA PRO A 190 7.49 12.51 -60.86
C PRO A 190 7.79 13.59 -61.91
N LEU A 191 6.76 14.05 -62.63
CA LEU A 191 6.81 15.16 -63.57
C LEU A 191 6.01 16.36 -63.05
N PRO A 192 6.47 17.60 -63.32
CA PRO A 192 5.71 18.81 -63.06
C PRO A 192 4.30 18.77 -63.66
N SER A 193 3.36 19.54 -63.12
CA SER A 193 2.05 19.67 -63.79
C SER A 193 2.15 20.62 -64.99
N ALA A 194 1.19 20.55 -65.92
CA ALA A 194 1.14 21.51 -67.03
C ALA A 194 1.07 22.97 -66.53
N SER A 195 0.29 23.23 -65.48
CA SER A 195 0.19 24.54 -64.83
C SER A 195 1.52 24.95 -64.18
N THR A 196 2.24 24.00 -63.58
CA THR A 196 3.58 24.24 -63.05
C THR A 196 4.51 24.66 -64.19
N LEU A 197 4.59 23.91 -65.29
CA LEU A 197 5.44 24.26 -66.42
C LEU A 197 5.11 25.65 -66.99
N HIS A 198 3.83 25.99 -67.14
CA HIS A 198 3.44 27.33 -67.61
C HIS A 198 3.91 28.45 -66.69
N ARG A 199 3.87 28.26 -65.37
CA ARG A 199 4.36 29.24 -64.39
C ARG A 199 5.88 29.44 -64.43
N TRP A 200 6.64 28.46 -64.89
CA TRP A 200 8.11 28.56 -65.01
C TRP A 200 8.56 29.18 -66.33
N VAL A 201 7.72 29.14 -67.37
CA VAL A 201 8.02 29.67 -68.70
C VAL A 201 7.57 31.13 -68.86
N ASN A 202 6.54 31.53 -68.11
CA ASN A 202 6.01 32.91 -68.07
C ASN A 202 6.67 33.71 -66.95
#